data_AF-A0A838JGT8-F1
#
_entry.id   AF-A0A838JGT8-F1
#
_cell.length_a   1.000
_cell.length_b   1.000
_cell.length_c   1.000
_cell.angle_alpha   90.00
_cell.angle_beta   90.00
_cell.angle_gamma   90.00
#
_symmetry.space_group_name_H-M   'P 1'
#
loop_
_entity.id
_entity.type
_entity.pdbx_description
1 polymer ?
#
loop_
_entity_poly.entity_id
_entity_poly.type
_entity_poly.pdbx_seq_one_letter_code
_entity_poly.pdbx_strand_id
1 'polypeptide(L)'
;MRNNPYPEDPGRAQPTDVIPSQRERMEDLPPKQIPQMSVPPPSEEIVAEIENVETRQEEARTIRYAIGKLNDFLQWFLIVMEITLVIRFFFKLIGADPSNLFAGFLYALTDIVLFPFANIVHSPSIHPPYQAFEWSTLIAMIIYWLVFWAVRRFLSILISNPDEATE
;
A
#
# COMPACT_ATOMS: atom_id res chain seq x y z
N MET A 1 -21.38 -21.26 -62.38
CA MET A 1 -21.16 -22.56 -63.06
C MET A 1 -20.47 -23.47 -62.05
N ARG A 2 -21.14 -24.53 -61.57
CA ARG A 2 -20.60 -25.52 -60.64
C ARG A 2 -20.17 -26.75 -61.46
N ASN A 3 -18.89 -27.13 -61.41
CA ASN A 3 -18.43 -28.40 -61.99
C ASN A 3 -17.79 -29.24 -60.86
N ASN A 4 -18.48 -30.27 -60.40
CA ASN A 4 -17.90 -31.34 -59.57
C ASN A 4 -17.47 -32.49 -60.51
N PRO A 5 -16.24 -33.04 -60.42
CA PRO A 5 -15.65 -33.83 -61.51
C PRO A 5 -15.60 -35.36 -61.29
N TYR A 6 -16.37 -35.95 -60.37
CA TYR A 6 -16.34 -37.41 -60.15
C TYR A 6 -17.73 -38.07 -60.09
N PRO A 7 -17.90 -39.25 -60.72
CA PRO A 7 -19.16 -39.99 -60.73
C PRO A 7 -19.28 -40.89 -59.49
N GLU A 8 -20.47 -40.98 -58.91
CA GLU A 8 -20.82 -41.98 -57.88
C GLU A 8 -20.82 -43.38 -58.51
N ASP A 9 -19.89 -44.25 -58.10
CA ASP A 9 -19.89 -45.68 -58.48
C ASP A 9 -20.58 -46.51 -57.37
N PRO A 10 -21.72 -47.15 -57.64
CA PRO A 10 -22.46 -47.89 -56.64
C PRO A 10 -21.99 -49.35 -56.59
N GLY A 11 -21.31 -49.69 -55.51
CA GLY A 11 -21.38 -51.06 -55.00
C GLY A 11 -20.06 -51.69 -54.60
N ARG A 12 -19.89 -51.83 -53.29
CA ARG A 12 -19.59 -53.14 -52.69
C ARG A 12 -19.99 -53.15 -51.22
N ALA A 13 -20.85 -54.09 -50.87
CA ALA A 13 -21.32 -54.36 -49.53
C ALA A 13 -20.46 -55.46 -48.87
N GLN A 14 -19.98 -55.17 -47.64
CA GLN A 14 -19.88 -56.03 -46.42
C GLN A 14 -18.98 -57.31 -46.47
N PRO A 15 -18.41 -57.86 -45.35
CA PRO A 15 -18.92 -57.81 -43.97
C PRO A 15 -17.91 -57.59 -42.81
N THR A 16 -18.53 -57.27 -41.69
CA THR A 16 -18.15 -57.18 -40.27
C THR A 16 -17.08 -58.15 -39.75
N ASP A 17 -16.06 -57.59 -39.07
CA ASP A 17 -15.57 -58.11 -37.78
C ASP A 17 -15.31 -56.89 -36.87
N VAL A 18 -16.37 -56.42 -36.22
CA VAL A 18 -16.29 -55.34 -35.24
C VAL A 18 -15.77 -55.97 -33.95
N ILE A 19 -14.49 -55.77 -33.66
CA ILE A 19 -13.95 -55.96 -32.32
C ILE A 19 -14.75 -55.02 -31.40
N PRO A 20 -15.48 -55.52 -30.38
CA PRO A 20 -16.24 -54.65 -29.49
C PRO A 20 -15.29 -53.64 -28.87
N SER A 21 -15.68 -52.38 -28.99
CA SER A 21 -14.86 -51.25 -28.57
C SER A 21 -14.61 -51.36 -27.06
N GLN A 22 -13.40 -51.05 -26.61
CA GLN A 22 -13.00 -51.13 -25.21
C GLN A 22 -13.94 -50.34 -24.25
N ARG A 23 -14.78 -49.46 -24.79
CA ARG A 23 -15.87 -48.75 -24.09
C ARG A 23 -16.93 -49.69 -23.52
N GLU A 24 -17.40 -50.68 -24.29
CA GLU A 24 -18.42 -51.62 -23.79
C GLU A 24 -17.87 -52.46 -22.62
N ARG A 25 -16.56 -52.74 -22.62
CA ARG A 25 -15.92 -53.49 -21.54
C ARG A 25 -15.72 -52.67 -20.25
N MET A 26 -15.81 -51.35 -20.34
CA MET A 26 -15.68 -50.43 -19.20
C MET A 26 -17.04 -49.99 -18.63
N GLU A 27 -18.13 -50.24 -19.34
CA GLU A 27 -19.50 -49.94 -18.87
C GLU A 27 -19.97 -50.86 -17.74
N ASP A 28 -19.36 -52.05 -17.60
CA ASP A 28 -19.63 -53.00 -16.51
C ASP A 28 -18.81 -52.75 -15.24
N LEU A 29 -17.98 -51.71 -15.21
CA LEU A 29 -17.35 -51.29 -13.96
C LEU A 29 -18.42 -50.57 -13.13
N PRO A 30 -18.82 -51.08 -11.95
CA PRO A 30 -19.71 -50.34 -11.09
C PRO A 30 -19.08 -48.97 -10.83
N PRO A 31 -19.84 -47.86 -10.89
CA PRO A 31 -19.29 -46.55 -10.64
C PRO A 31 -18.56 -46.63 -9.31
N LYS A 32 -17.23 -46.43 -9.36
CA LYS A 32 -16.41 -46.35 -8.15
C LYS A 32 -17.02 -45.21 -7.36
N GLN A 33 -17.81 -45.54 -6.35
CA GLN A 33 -18.26 -44.59 -5.36
C GLN A 33 -16.98 -44.03 -4.79
N ILE A 34 -16.59 -42.84 -5.27
CA ILE A 34 -15.73 -41.97 -4.48
C ILE A 34 -16.46 -41.96 -3.15
N PRO A 35 -15.86 -42.44 -2.04
CA PRO A 35 -16.51 -42.36 -0.76
C PRO A 35 -16.99 -40.93 -0.65
N GLN A 36 -18.31 -40.75 -0.71
CA GLN A 36 -18.92 -39.46 -0.58
C GLN A 36 -18.68 -39.20 0.90
N MET A 37 -17.54 -38.58 1.19
CA MET A 37 -17.24 -38.04 2.49
C MET A 37 -18.37 -37.04 2.67
N SER A 38 -19.41 -37.51 3.34
CA SER A 38 -20.49 -36.68 3.81
C SER A 38 -19.77 -35.77 4.79
N VAL A 39 -19.32 -34.62 4.30
CA VAL A 39 -18.85 -33.56 5.18
C VAL A 39 -20.10 -33.26 6.00
N PRO A 40 -20.14 -33.65 7.29
CA PRO A 40 -21.30 -33.35 8.11
C PRO A 40 -21.50 -31.83 8.03
N PRO A 41 -22.75 -31.33 8.01
CA PRO A 41 -22.98 -29.91 8.08
C PRO A 41 -22.15 -29.34 9.24
N PRO A 42 -21.44 -28.21 9.05
CA PRO A 42 -20.59 -27.64 10.08
C PRO A 42 -21.40 -27.53 11.37
N SER A 43 -20.84 -28.01 12.49
CA SER A 43 -21.46 -27.77 13.79
C SER A 43 -21.54 -26.25 14.02
N GLU A 44 -22.57 -25.79 14.73
CA GLU A 44 -22.78 -24.37 15.03
C GLU A 44 -21.52 -23.70 15.62
N GLU A 45 -20.73 -24.47 16.36
CA GLU A 45 -19.45 -24.07 16.93
C GLU A 45 -18.38 -23.71 15.88
N ILE A 46 -18.30 -24.49 14.79
CA ILE A 46 -17.35 -24.23 13.68
C ILE A 46 -17.77 -23.00 12.87
N VAL A 47 -19.09 -22.80 12.67
CA VAL A 47 -19.61 -21.62 11.97
C VAL A 47 -19.29 -20.33 12.75
N ALA A 48 -19.53 -20.35 14.06
CA ALA A 48 -19.23 -19.22 14.93
C ALA A 48 -17.72 -18.92 15.00
N GLU A 49 -16.86 -19.94 14.97
CA GLU A 49 -15.41 -19.75 14.92
C GLU A 49 -14.94 -19.10 13.61
N ILE A 50 -15.48 -19.53 12.46
CA ILE A 50 -15.16 -18.94 11.15
C ILE A 50 -15.57 -17.47 11.08
N GLU A 51 -16.78 -17.13 11.54
CA GLU A 51 -17.27 -15.74 11.58
C GLU A 51 -16.39 -14.86 12.49
N ASN A 52 -15.98 -15.38 13.65
CA ASN A 52 -15.07 -14.68 14.56
C ASN A 52 -13.67 -14.48 13.97
N VAL A 53 -13.17 -15.41 13.17
CA VAL A 53 -11.88 -15.29 12.48
C VAL A 53 -11.96 -14.27 11.35
N GLU A 54 -13.02 -14.31 10.54
CA GLU A 54 -13.27 -13.38 9.44
C GLU A 54 -13.39 -11.94 9.96
N THR A 55 -14.20 -11.71 11.00
CA THR A 55 -14.35 -10.40 11.65
C THR A 55 -13.02 -9.86 12.20
N ARG A 56 -12.23 -10.67 12.92
CA ARG A 56 -10.88 -10.28 13.38
C ARG A 56 -9.92 -9.98 12.24
N GLN A 57 -10.02 -10.71 11.14
CA GLN A 57 -9.19 -10.50 9.95
C GLN A 57 -9.56 -9.18 9.25
N GLU A 58 -10.85 -8.84 9.17
CA GLU A 58 -11.34 -7.55 8.66
C GLU A 58 -10.86 -6.39 9.53
N GLU A 59 -10.99 -6.49 10.86
CA GLU A 59 -10.49 -5.50 11.82
C GLU A 59 -8.97 -5.32 11.70
N ALA A 60 -8.21 -6.41 11.64
CA ALA A 60 -6.76 -6.34 11.46
C ALA A 60 -6.37 -5.69 10.12
N ARG A 61 -7.10 -5.98 9.04
CA ARG A 61 -6.85 -5.39 7.71
C ARG A 61 -7.13 -3.88 7.70
N THR A 62 -8.21 -3.45 8.34
CA THR A 62 -8.57 -2.02 8.43
C THR A 62 -7.57 -1.24 9.29
N ILE A 63 -7.12 -1.79 10.42
CA ILE A 63 -6.09 -1.18 11.28
C ILE A 63 -4.77 -1.03 10.52
N ARG A 64 -4.32 -2.09 9.84
CA ARG A 64 -3.09 -2.04 9.03
C ARG A 64 -3.19 -1.01 7.91
N TYR A 65 -4.33 -0.95 7.23
CA TYR A 65 -4.55 0.08 6.21
C TYR A 65 -4.49 1.50 6.81
N ALA A 66 -5.13 1.73 7.95
CA ALA A 66 -5.14 3.04 8.61
C ALA A 66 -3.74 3.49 9.06
N ILE A 67 -2.95 2.60 9.68
CA ILE A 67 -1.57 2.91 10.10
C ILE A 67 -0.67 3.18 8.90
N GLY A 68 -0.78 2.39 7.83
CA GLY A 68 -0.06 2.64 6.58
C GLY A 68 -0.41 4.01 6.00
N LYS A 69 -1.70 4.34 5.96
CA LYS A 69 -2.17 5.65 5.48
C LYS A 69 -1.67 6.82 6.34
N LEU A 70 -1.65 6.66 7.66
CA LEU A 70 -1.09 7.66 8.58
C LEU A 70 0.41 7.84 8.34
N ASN A 71 1.16 6.75 8.13
CA ASN A 71 2.57 6.78 7.84
C ASN A 71 2.88 7.55 6.54
N ASP A 72 2.07 7.38 5.49
CA ASP A 72 2.19 8.14 4.24
C ASP A 72 1.85 9.62 4.44
N PHE A 73 0.80 9.92 5.21
CA PHE A 73 0.42 11.29 5.56
C PHE A 73 1.54 12.01 6.33
N LEU A 74 2.12 11.35 7.34
CA LEU A 74 3.25 11.89 8.11
C LEU A 74 4.44 12.23 7.20
N GLN A 75 4.74 11.39 6.21
CA GLN A 75 5.81 11.67 5.25
C GLN A 75 5.52 12.88 4.39
N TRP A 76 4.32 12.92 3.81
CA TRP A 76 3.92 14.03 2.95
C TRP A 76 3.94 15.34 3.74
N PHE A 77 3.39 15.34 4.96
CA PHE A 77 3.40 16.48 5.85
C PHE A 77 4.82 16.93 6.19
N LEU A 78 5.71 16.01 6.57
CA LEU A 78 7.12 16.31 6.85
C LEU A 78 7.78 17.00 5.65
N ILE A 79 7.61 16.47 4.44
CA ILE A 79 8.22 17.04 3.23
C ILE A 79 7.71 18.47 2.99
N VAL A 80 6.39 18.69 3.07
CA VAL A 80 5.80 20.02 2.86
C VAL A 80 6.30 21.02 3.90
N MET A 81 6.35 20.59 5.17
CA MET A 81 6.85 21.41 6.26
C MET A 81 8.33 21.75 6.07
N GLU A 82 9.17 20.77 5.74
CA GLU A 82 10.60 20.95 5.47
C GLU A 82 10.83 21.93 4.32
N ILE A 83 10.16 21.75 3.18
CA ILE A 83 10.28 22.67 2.04
C ILE A 83 9.90 24.09 2.45
N THR A 84 8.85 24.24 3.26
CA THR A 84 8.39 25.55 3.76
C THR A 84 9.47 26.20 4.65
N LEU A 85 10.10 25.44 5.55
CA LEU A 85 11.20 25.92 6.41
C LEU A 85 12.47 26.23 5.61
N VAL A 86 12.80 25.44 4.59
CA VAL A 86 13.91 25.70 3.67
C VAL A 86 13.70 27.02 2.95
N ILE A 87 12.51 27.24 2.39
CA ILE A 87 12.17 28.51 1.71
C ILE A 87 12.30 29.67 2.70
N ARG A 88 11.78 29.53 3.92
CA ARG A 88 11.89 30.54 4.98
C ARG A 88 13.35 30.86 5.29
N PHE A 89 14.18 29.83 5.48
CA PHE A 89 15.61 29.99 5.77
C PHE A 89 16.31 30.77 4.67
N PHE A 90 16.09 30.43 3.39
CA PHE A 90 16.67 31.18 2.28
C PHE A 90 16.14 32.60 2.19
N PHE A 91 14.85 32.83 2.44
CA PHE A 91 14.24 34.16 2.46
C PHE A 91 14.90 35.05 3.53
N LYS A 92 15.12 34.51 4.73
CA LYS A 92 15.84 35.22 5.80
C LYS A 92 17.32 35.43 5.47
N LEU A 93 17.95 34.46 4.81
CA LEU A 93 19.35 34.54 4.40
C LEU A 93 19.60 35.62 3.33
N ILE A 94 18.65 35.84 2.43
CA ILE A 94 18.71 36.89 1.39
C ILE A 94 18.04 38.21 1.80
N GLY A 95 17.41 38.25 2.99
CA GLY A 95 16.77 39.46 3.52
C GLY A 95 15.43 39.81 2.86
N ALA A 96 14.62 38.81 2.50
CA ALA A 96 13.29 39.03 1.93
C ALA A 96 12.39 39.82 2.89
N ASP A 97 11.76 40.87 2.35
CA ASP A 97 11.02 41.87 3.10
C ASP A 97 9.72 41.30 3.72
N PRO A 98 9.52 41.36 5.04
CA PRO A 98 8.32 40.87 5.70
C PRO A 98 7.04 41.65 5.33
N SER A 99 7.16 42.86 4.76
CA SER A 99 6.01 43.63 4.26
C SER A 99 5.45 43.08 2.94
N ASN A 100 6.21 42.25 2.23
CA ASN A 100 5.70 41.52 1.08
C ASN A 100 4.66 40.49 1.54
N LEU A 101 3.50 40.45 0.87
CA LEU A 101 2.38 39.57 1.24
C LEU A 101 2.80 38.10 1.38
N PHE A 102 3.60 37.59 0.44
CA PHE A 102 4.00 36.18 0.44
C PHE A 102 5.08 35.89 1.50
N ALA A 103 6.12 36.72 1.59
CA ALA A 103 7.18 36.53 2.57
C ALA A 103 6.65 36.71 4.01
N GLY A 104 5.84 37.74 4.25
CA GLY A 104 5.18 37.98 5.54
C GLY A 104 4.26 36.83 5.95
N PHE A 105 3.43 36.31 5.02
CA PHE A 105 2.61 35.12 5.26
C PHE A 105 3.46 33.90 5.63
N LEU A 106 4.51 33.62 4.85
CA LEU A 106 5.42 32.50 5.09
C LEU A 106 6.05 32.61 6.48
N TYR A 107 6.51 33.80 6.86
CA TYR A 107 7.11 34.05 8.17
C TYR A 107 6.11 33.81 9.30
N ALA A 108 4.91 34.38 9.21
CA ALA A 108 3.87 34.19 10.23
C ALA A 108 3.45 32.72 10.38
N LEU A 109 3.29 32.00 9.26
CA LEU A 109 2.94 30.57 9.27
C LEU A 109 4.02 29.73 9.94
N THR A 110 5.28 30.00 9.62
CA THR A 110 6.42 29.21 10.12
C THR A 110 6.85 29.60 11.53
N ASP A 111 6.51 30.81 12.02
CA ASP A 111 6.81 31.22 13.40
C ASP A 111 6.12 30.31 14.43
N ILE A 112 4.91 29.81 14.13
CA ILE A 112 4.20 28.84 14.99
C ILE A 112 4.98 27.52 15.08
N VAL A 113 5.50 27.06 13.94
CA VAL A 113 6.32 25.85 13.85
C VAL A 113 7.66 26.04 14.57
N LEU A 114 8.25 27.24 14.48
CA LEU A 114 9.53 27.53 15.12
C LEU A 114 9.42 27.87 16.61
N PHE A 115 8.22 28.11 17.14
CA PHE A 115 8.00 28.53 18.52
C PHE A 115 8.77 27.71 19.58
N PRO A 116 8.82 26.36 19.52
CA PRO A 116 9.56 25.56 20.51
C PRO A 116 11.08 25.76 20.46
N PHE A 117 11.61 26.24 19.31
CA PHE A 117 13.03 26.44 19.07
C PHE A 117 13.43 27.92 19.08
N ALA A 118 12.49 28.80 19.39
CA ALA A 118 12.75 30.23 19.47
C ALA A 118 13.82 30.50 20.54
N ASN A 119 14.82 31.32 20.18
CA ASN A 119 15.89 31.76 21.08
C ASN A 119 16.82 30.66 21.63
N ILE A 120 16.79 29.43 21.12
CA ILE A 120 17.78 28.39 21.50
C ILE A 120 19.20 28.83 21.08
N VAL A 121 19.32 29.46 19.92
CA VAL A 121 20.57 30.04 19.41
C VAL A 121 20.27 31.44 18.89
N HIS A 122 21.13 32.41 19.23
CA HIS A 122 21.04 33.74 18.63
C HIS A 122 21.34 33.67 17.13
N SER A 123 20.42 34.18 16.32
CA SER A 123 20.57 34.29 14.87
C SER A 123 21.37 35.56 14.54
N PRO A 124 22.61 35.47 14.03
CA PRO A 124 23.38 36.65 13.68
C PRO A 124 22.75 37.36 12.47
N SER A 125 22.57 38.67 12.59
CA SER A 125 22.21 39.52 11.46
C SER A 125 23.41 39.68 10.54
N ILE A 126 23.23 39.40 9.25
CA ILE A 126 24.28 39.58 8.22
C ILE A 126 24.25 41.04 7.73
N HIS A 127 23.06 41.48 7.30
CA HIS A 127 22.76 42.87 6.92
C HIS A 127 21.39 43.28 7.47
N PRO A 128 21.35 44.09 8.54
CA PRO A 128 20.10 44.59 9.08
C PRO A 128 19.29 45.37 8.03
N PRO A 129 17.94 45.39 8.11
CA PRO A 129 17.11 44.87 9.20
C PRO A 129 16.58 43.42 8.99
N TYR A 130 16.58 42.90 7.77
CA TYR A 130 15.85 41.65 7.46
C TYR A 130 16.75 40.45 7.18
N GLN A 131 18.04 40.67 6.91
CA GLN A 131 18.95 39.59 6.56
C GLN A 131 19.59 38.97 7.80
N ALA A 132 19.31 37.68 8.02
CA ALA A 132 19.83 36.93 9.17
C ALA A 132 20.08 35.47 8.81
N PHE A 133 21.08 34.89 9.48
CA PHE A 133 21.29 33.44 9.46
C PHE A 133 20.49 32.79 10.59
N GLU A 134 19.34 32.19 10.29
CA GLU A 134 18.44 31.62 11.30
C GLU A 134 18.88 30.21 11.74
N TRP A 135 19.71 30.13 12.78
CA TRP A 135 20.12 28.85 13.38
C TRP A 135 18.93 28.04 13.92
N SER A 136 17.96 28.72 14.53
CA SER A 136 16.74 28.08 15.04
C SER A 136 15.98 27.31 13.95
N THR A 137 15.96 27.84 12.73
CA THR A 137 15.26 27.22 11.59
C THR A 137 15.98 25.96 11.12
N LEU A 138 17.31 25.98 11.03
CA LEU A 138 18.09 24.77 10.70
C LEU A 138 17.96 23.68 11.77
N ILE A 139 17.99 24.08 13.04
CA ILE A 139 17.80 23.14 14.16
C ILE A 139 16.40 22.52 14.11
N ALA A 140 15.36 23.34 13.89
CA ALA A 140 13.99 22.86 13.77
C ALA A 140 13.86 21.82 12.64
N MET A 141 14.44 22.09 11.46
CA MET A 141 14.44 21.14 10.34
C MET A 141 15.05 19.78 10.73
N ILE A 142 16.23 19.79 11.34
CA ILE A 142 16.92 18.57 11.76
C ILE A 142 16.08 17.80 12.79
N ILE A 143 15.56 18.48 13.81
CA ILE A 143 14.79 17.83 14.88
C ILE A 143 13.47 17.29 14.35
N TYR A 144 12.75 18.04 13.51
CA TYR A 144 11.51 17.55 12.93
C TYR A 144 11.71 16.37 12.00
N TRP A 145 12.74 16.41 11.15
CA TRP A 145 13.11 15.27 10.33
C TRP A 145 13.36 14.01 11.18
N LEU A 146 14.13 14.13 12.26
CA LEU A 146 14.40 13.02 13.18
C LEU A 146 13.14 12.50 13.88
N VAL A 147 12.30 13.40 14.41
CA VAL A 147 11.08 13.02 15.14
C VAL A 147 10.09 12.31 14.20
N PHE A 148 9.80 12.88 13.04
CA PHE A 148 8.89 12.26 12.08
C PHE A 148 9.45 10.93 11.55
N TRP A 149 10.74 10.87 11.26
CA TRP A 149 11.38 9.62 10.86
C TRP A 149 11.24 8.54 11.94
N ALA A 150 11.48 8.87 13.21
CA ALA A 150 11.34 7.94 14.33
C ALA A 150 9.89 7.47 14.52
N VAL A 151 8.92 8.39 14.47
CA VAL A 151 7.49 8.06 14.58
C VAL A 151 7.03 7.16 13.44
N ARG A 152 7.41 7.50 12.20
CA ARG A 152 7.11 6.67 11.02
C ARG A 152 7.72 5.28 11.13
N ARG A 153 8.99 5.20 11.57
CA ARG A 153 9.68 3.92 11.77
C ARG A 153 8.98 3.07 12.82
N PHE A 154 8.55 3.68 13.93
CA PHE A 154 7.78 3.03 14.96
C PHE A 154 6.45 2.49 14.41
N LEU A 155 5.66 3.31 13.72
CA LEU A 155 4.39 2.87 13.10
C LEU A 155 4.57 1.71 12.12
N SER A 156 5.66 1.72 11.33
CA SER A 156 5.98 0.62 10.42
C SER A 156 6.27 -0.68 11.16
N ILE A 157 6.96 -0.63 12.31
CA ILE A 157 7.27 -1.81 13.12
C ILE A 157 6.00 -2.43 13.71
N LEU A 158 5.01 -1.59 14.08
CA LEU A 158 3.71 -2.07 14.57
C LEU A 158 2.93 -2.88 13.52
N ILE A 159 3.23 -2.69 12.23
CA ILE A 159 2.50 -3.30 11.12
C ILE A 159 3.18 -4.55 10.57
N SER A 160 4.50 -4.63 10.67
CA SER A 160 5.30 -5.76 10.18
C SER A 160 5.12 -6.96 11.10
N ASN A 161 4.50 -8.04 10.60
CA ASN A 161 4.48 -9.33 11.30
C ASN A 161 5.87 -10.00 11.23
N PRO A 162 6.27 -10.76 12.26
CA PRO A 162 7.54 -11.48 12.29
C PRO A 162 7.63 -12.69 11.34
N ASP A 163 6.54 -13.10 10.69
CA ASP A 163 6.47 -14.39 9.99
C ASP A 163 7.08 -14.40 8.56
N GLU A 164 7.50 -13.26 8.02
CA GLU A 164 8.11 -13.17 6.68
C GLU A 164 9.65 -13.32 6.69
N ALA A 165 10.27 -13.50 7.85
CA ALA A 165 11.73 -13.57 8.00
C ALA A 165 12.31 -15.01 8.00
N THR A 166 11.49 -16.03 7.74
CA THR A 166 11.91 -17.44 7.71
C THR A 166 11.44 -18.15 6.45
N GLU A 167 11.99 -17.77 5.29
CA GLU A 167 12.12 -18.66 4.10
C GLU A 167 13.48 -18.45 3.44
#